data_AF-A0A6S7B5H6-F1
#
_entry.id   AF-A0A6S7B5H6-F1
#
_cell.length_a   1.000
_cell.length_b   1.000
_cell.length_c   1.000
_cell.angle_alpha   90.00
_cell.angle_beta   90.00
_cell.angle_gamma   90.00
#
_symmetry.space_group_name_H-M   'P 1'
#
loop_
_entity.id
_entity.type
_entity.pdbx_description
1 polymer ?
#
loop_
_entity_poly.entity_id
_entity_poly.type
_entity_poly.pdbx_seq_one_letter_code
_entity_poly.pdbx_strand_id
1 'polypeptide(L)'
;MPEPDAAFPKSRCARGAPRTTWLPVALCIWLFGLEGLDIEAAYGNCVIAGRTANCDASPPNPWTSTIGRYALSNNWTVTLTEGAQIVVGDVNAIALGSDSTITLGPNTLVQNTAVTGGGLAGGGAETIVLRSGGRITIAAGARLIGTGPQLSSSSIEASEGHVMIDNSGLIESRLDAGLLLNSSSTVVNRASGVITSLQGGSVFFGTSSLTLVNYGVINGAVEFDGGINLVTVYPGSRIAGPLALGSGENTLTLAGNGQDTFTNAVSGLSHLVKIDAGAWGFAPSSGAPGTIDVRSGQLQLEADAAAASAHVGAGALLDSPSEFLPRQIVSEGLVRTAPTSAVFSYAGVLSGNGALEKQGAGELELSGPNTYGGPTLVDGGTLSARVVNALSAHSTIVLAPAATLAVHGDQTIGALTGSADGSGAVLLDAATLSVGANGQASLFSGAIAGTGGLVKTGPSLLVLTGANTYQGGTSVAAGELMVNGSLDSSVNVGSGTTLSGIVAINGNVVNAGQLAPGNVAHAFSVPVVSANGALGNVSNSIGTAIGAMTIGGDYASTGVYWRSIANSMTAAPATSSPIVCWSWARRAVRRRFM
;
A
#
# COMPACT_ATOMS: atom_id res chain seq x y z
N MET A 1 1.54 37.54 -39.76
CA MET A 1 0.92 38.42 -40.78
C MET A 1 -0.03 39.38 -40.08
N PRO A 2 0.38 40.63 -39.87
CA PRO A 2 -0.55 41.74 -39.71
C PRO A 2 -0.37 42.76 -40.84
N GLU A 3 -1.42 43.48 -41.22
CA GLU A 3 -1.38 44.76 -41.94
C GLU A 3 -2.81 45.39 -41.92
N PRO A 4 -3.01 46.72 -42.13
CA PRO A 4 -2.43 47.82 -41.35
C PRO A 4 -3.35 49.08 -41.20
N ASP A 5 -2.81 50.07 -40.48
CA ASP A 5 -2.78 51.53 -40.71
C ASP A 5 -4.04 52.42 -40.89
N ALA A 6 -4.05 53.51 -40.11
CA ALA A 6 -4.19 54.87 -40.62
C ALA A 6 -3.51 55.91 -39.71
N ALA A 7 -2.65 56.75 -40.31
CA ALA A 7 -1.86 57.85 -39.76
C ALA A 7 -2.53 59.23 -40.00
N PHE A 8 -2.30 60.30 -39.20
CA PHE A 8 -1.37 61.45 -39.38
C PHE A 8 -1.96 62.71 -38.61
N PRO A 9 -1.31 63.91 -38.48
CA PRO A 9 -0.07 64.29 -37.76
C PRO A 9 -0.12 65.58 -36.87
N LYS A 10 1.10 65.90 -36.38
CA LYS A 10 1.69 66.92 -35.49
C LYS A 10 1.60 68.41 -35.88
N SER A 11 1.82 69.29 -34.88
CA SER A 11 2.66 70.51 -34.99
C SER A 11 3.34 70.89 -33.63
N ARG A 12 4.49 71.60 -33.70
CA ARG A 12 5.48 71.89 -32.62
C ARG A 12 5.43 73.34 -32.11
N CYS A 13 6.04 73.59 -30.93
CA CYS A 13 7.00 74.69 -30.55
C CYS A 13 7.08 74.77 -29.00
N ALA A 14 8.14 75.15 -28.26
CA ALA A 14 9.55 75.48 -28.44
C ALA A 14 10.25 75.48 -27.04
N ARG A 15 11.60 75.48 -27.00
CA ARG A 15 12.49 75.42 -25.80
C ARG A 15 12.89 76.81 -25.25
N GLY A 16 13.35 76.88 -23.99
CA GLY A 16 14.29 77.91 -23.51
C GLY A 16 14.58 77.88 -21.98
N ALA A 17 15.87 77.85 -21.58
CA ALA A 17 16.44 78.01 -20.21
C ALA A 17 17.58 79.09 -20.30
N PRO A 18 18.52 79.38 -19.34
CA PRO A 18 18.67 79.15 -17.87
C PRO A 18 19.34 80.34 -17.04
N ARG A 19 19.79 80.06 -15.77
CA ARG A 19 20.90 80.67 -14.93
C ARG A 19 20.64 81.98 -14.12
N THR A 20 21.20 82.35 -12.94
CA THR A 20 22.07 81.81 -11.83
C THR A 20 22.25 82.89 -10.71
N THR A 21 22.31 82.48 -9.42
CA THR A 21 23.10 82.94 -8.22
C THR A 21 23.16 84.41 -7.74
N TRP A 22 23.06 84.65 -6.41
CA TRP A 22 24.13 85.08 -5.46
C TRP A 22 23.61 85.15 -3.99
N LEU A 23 24.47 84.74 -3.03
CA LEU A 23 24.37 84.72 -1.54
C LEU A 23 24.99 86.02 -0.95
N PRO A 24 24.90 86.41 0.35
CA PRO A 24 25.65 85.70 1.42
C PRO A 24 25.26 85.85 2.94
N VAL A 25 25.89 84.99 3.76
CA VAL A 25 26.35 85.07 5.19
C VAL A 25 25.45 84.76 6.42
N ALA A 26 25.72 83.56 6.99
CA ALA A 26 25.92 83.10 8.39
C ALA A 26 24.84 83.14 9.48
N LEU A 27 24.58 81.99 10.14
CA LEU A 27 25.29 81.55 11.36
C LEU A 27 24.84 80.11 11.78
N CYS A 28 25.81 79.24 12.08
CA CYS A 28 25.61 77.88 12.59
C CYS A 28 25.12 77.85 14.04
N ILE A 29 24.13 77.00 14.35
CA ILE A 29 24.05 76.28 15.64
C ILE A 29 23.63 74.83 15.33
N TRP A 30 24.41 73.90 15.86
CA TRP A 30 24.28 72.46 15.72
C TRP A 30 22.93 71.94 16.25
N LEU A 31 22.17 71.25 15.38
CA LEU A 31 21.17 70.27 15.81
C LEU A 31 21.92 69.03 16.29
N PHE A 32 21.99 68.83 17.62
CA PHE A 32 21.89 67.46 18.13
C PHE A 32 20.42 67.07 17.97
N GLY A 33 20.11 66.38 16.87
CA GLY A 33 18.92 65.55 16.83
C GLY A 33 19.11 64.47 17.88
N LEU A 34 18.42 64.60 19.01
CA LEU A 34 18.05 63.42 19.78
C LEU A 34 17.46 62.45 18.76
N GLU A 35 18.10 61.29 18.60
CA GLU A 35 17.37 60.11 18.18
C GLU A 35 16.18 60.02 19.13
N GLY A 36 15.01 60.31 18.58
CA GLY A 36 13.77 60.25 19.31
C GLY A 36 13.74 58.88 19.96
N LEU A 37 13.76 58.88 21.28
CA LEU A 37 13.05 57.88 22.04
C LEU A 37 11.71 57.73 21.33
N ASP A 38 11.54 56.61 20.61
CA ASP A 38 10.23 56.10 20.25
C ASP A 38 9.53 55.85 21.59
N ILE A 39 8.92 56.91 22.13
CA ILE A 39 8.00 56.83 23.25
C ILE A 39 6.80 56.13 22.66
N GLU A 40 6.88 54.82 22.74
CA GLU A 40 5.93 53.82 22.31
C GLU A 40 4.54 54.26 22.78
N ALA A 41 3.69 54.57 21.80
CA ALA A 41 2.31 54.96 22.07
C ALA A 41 1.69 53.94 23.02
N ALA A 42 1.19 54.43 24.15
CA ALA A 42 0.66 53.67 25.27
C ALA A 42 -0.22 52.48 24.83
N TYR A 43 0.28 51.26 25.02
CA TYR A 43 -0.52 50.03 25.02
C TYR A 43 -0.83 49.67 26.47
N GLY A 44 -2.08 49.36 26.77
CA GLY A 44 -2.51 49.01 28.13
C GLY A 44 -1.86 47.71 28.63
N ASN A 45 -0.88 47.86 29.50
CA ASN A 45 -0.71 47.17 30.80
C ASN A 45 -0.35 45.68 30.92
N CYS A 46 -0.04 44.90 29.88
CA CYS A 46 0.88 43.76 30.10
C CYS A 46 2.29 44.29 30.46
N VAL A 47 3.13 43.53 31.18
CA VAL A 47 4.51 43.96 31.46
C VAL A 47 5.30 43.90 30.16
N ILE A 48 5.47 45.06 29.53
CA ILE A 48 6.24 45.22 28.29
C ILE A 48 7.66 45.66 28.64
N ALA A 49 8.64 44.88 28.18
CA ALA A 49 10.06 45.19 28.32
C ALA A 49 10.76 44.95 26.98
N GLY A 50 11.07 46.03 26.26
CA GLY A 50 11.56 45.95 24.89
C GLY A 50 10.56 45.23 24.00
N ARG A 51 11.01 44.18 23.30
CA ARG A 51 10.18 43.35 22.39
C ARG A 51 9.49 42.18 23.10
N THR A 52 9.32 42.25 24.41
CA THR A 52 8.67 41.19 25.21
C THR A 52 7.41 41.74 25.87
N ALA A 53 6.29 41.04 25.74
CA ALA A 53 5.06 41.32 26.47
C ALA A 53 4.66 40.11 27.33
N ASN A 54 4.63 40.29 28.65
CA ASN A 54 4.24 39.27 29.61
C ASN A 54 2.92 39.66 30.27
N CYS A 55 1.89 38.85 30.07
CA CYS A 55 0.55 39.05 30.63
C CYS A 55 0.26 37.96 31.67
N ASP A 56 -0.33 38.36 32.78
CA ASP A 56 -0.75 37.44 33.84
C ASP A 56 -2.23 37.61 34.20
N ALA A 57 -2.67 36.88 35.22
CA ALA A 57 -4.05 36.93 35.70
C ALA A 57 -4.32 38.11 36.66
N SER A 58 -3.32 38.93 36.97
CA SER A 58 -3.47 40.06 37.89
C SER A 58 -4.29 41.19 37.25
N PRO A 59 -5.04 41.97 38.04
CA PRO A 59 -5.80 43.09 37.49
C PRO A 59 -4.91 44.14 36.82
N PRO A 60 -5.34 44.70 35.66
CA PRO A 60 -6.63 44.46 35.01
C PRO A 60 -6.66 43.19 34.15
N ASN A 61 -7.53 42.24 34.50
CA ASN A 61 -7.79 41.01 33.76
C ASN A 61 -9.34 40.88 33.62
N PRO A 62 -9.92 40.91 32.41
CA PRO A 62 -9.27 40.82 31.10
C PRO A 62 -8.60 42.12 30.62
N TRP A 63 -7.53 41.96 29.83
CA TRP A 63 -6.82 42.99 29.09
C TRP A 63 -7.59 43.37 27.82
N THR A 64 -7.78 44.66 27.53
CA THR A 64 -8.70 45.11 26.47
C THR A 64 -8.04 45.87 25.32
N SER A 65 -6.72 45.78 25.16
CA SER A 65 -5.96 46.44 24.09
C SER A 65 -5.14 45.46 23.26
N THR A 66 -4.93 45.78 21.98
CA THR A 66 -4.08 45.02 21.06
C THR A 66 -2.61 45.00 21.51
N ILE A 67 -1.95 43.85 21.38
CA ILE A 67 -0.50 43.72 21.50
C ILE A 67 0.14 43.73 20.11
N GLY A 68 1.02 44.70 19.86
CA GLY A 68 1.79 44.82 18.62
C GLY A 68 1.08 45.61 17.49
N ARG A 69 1.80 45.79 16.38
CA ARG A 69 1.35 46.48 15.15
C ARG A 69 1.74 45.72 13.89
N TYR A 70 1.54 44.40 13.91
CA TYR A 70 1.76 43.52 12.77
C TYR A 70 3.17 43.72 12.17
N ALA A 71 3.29 44.19 10.92
CA ALA A 71 4.55 44.39 10.21
C ALA A 71 5.62 45.23 10.93
N LEU A 72 5.23 46.07 11.89
CA LEU A 72 6.15 46.89 12.68
C LEU A 72 6.70 46.18 13.94
N SER A 73 6.15 45.02 14.30
CA SER A 73 6.46 44.29 15.53
C SER A 73 7.23 43.00 15.26
N ASN A 74 8.39 43.09 14.60
CA ASN A 74 9.24 41.94 14.30
C ASN A 74 10.07 41.50 15.54
N ASN A 75 10.34 40.20 15.68
CA ASN A 75 11.11 39.61 16.78
C ASN A 75 10.48 39.85 18.16
N TRP A 76 9.14 39.82 18.25
CA TRP A 76 8.43 39.98 19.52
C TRP A 76 8.22 38.65 20.21
N THR A 77 8.23 38.65 21.54
CA THR A 77 7.83 37.51 22.37
C THR A 77 6.65 37.90 23.24
N VAL A 78 5.51 37.21 23.08
CA VAL A 78 4.30 37.44 23.87
C VAL A 78 4.00 36.19 24.68
N THR A 79 3.91 36.32 25.99
CA THR A 79 3.59 35.21 26.91
C THR A 79 2.39 35.56 27.76
N LEU A 80 1.35 34.74 27.69
CA LEU A 80 0.22 34.75 28.61
C LEU A 80 0.41 33.61 29.61
N THR A 81 0.57 33.95 30.89
CA THR A 81 0.64 32.95 31.97
C THR A 81 -0.75 32.44 32.34
N GLU A 82 -0.82 31.40 33.17
CA GLU A 82 -2.08 30.73 33.50
C GLU A 82 -3.20 31.70 33.92
N GLY A 83 -4.36 31.58 33.27
CA GLY A 83 -5.55 32.40 33.56
C GLY A 83 -5.53 33.84 33.07
N ALA A 84 -4.46 34.29 32.40
CA ALA A 84 -4.42 35.61 31.75
C ALA A 84 -5.44 35.68 30.60
N GLN A 85 -6.12 36.82 30.45
CA GLN A 85 -7.15 36.99 29.40
C GLN A 85 -6.94 38.28 28.61
N ILE A 86 -6.85 38.19 27.28
CA ILE A 86 -6.93 39.34 26.37
C ILE A 86 -8.29 39.27 25.68
N VAL A 87 -9.15 40.25 25.92
CA VAL A 87 -10.50 40.32 25.35
C VAL A 87 -10.68 41.70 24.73
N VAL A 88 -10.62 41.75 23.40
CA VAL A 88 -10.76 43.00 22.63
C VAL A 88 -12.08 43.03 21.85
N GLY A 89 -12.48 44.23 21.43
CA GLY A 89 -13.63 44.43 20.54
C GLY A 89 -13.29 44.14 19.08
N ASP A 90 -13.57 45.11 18.23
CA ASP A 90 -13.40 45.03 16.77
C ASP A 90 -11.97 45.38 16.32
N VAL A 91 -10.98 44.70 16.90
CA VAL A 91 -9.55 44.85 16.59
C VAL A 91 -8.85 43.51 16.72
N ASN A 92 -7.61 43.41 16.22
CA ASN A 92 -6.77 42.26 16.50
C ASN A 92 -6.40 42.21 17.99
N ALA A 93 -6.40 41.02 18.61
CA ALA A 93 -5.95 40.90 20.00
C ALA A 93 -4.41 40.91 20.08
N ILE A 94 -3.75 40.16 19.19
CA ILE A 94 -2.29 40.14 19.06
C ILE A 94 -1.94 40.21 17.57
N ALA A 95 -1.11 41.18 17.18
CA ALA A 95 -0.68 41.38 15.81
C ALA A 95 0.83 41.60 15.76
N LEU A 96 1.61 40.61 15.31
CA LEU A 96 3.07 40.66 15.31
C LEU A 96 3.65 40.45 13.91
N GLY A 97 4.90 40.87 13.76
CA GLY A 97 5.67 40.77 12.52
C GLY A 97 6.46 39.46 12.45
N SER A 98 7.49 39.45 11.61
CA SER A 98 8.33 38.27 11.39
C SER A 98 9.08 37.85 12.65
N ASP A 99 9.42 36.57 12.73
CA ASP A 99 10.26 35.94 13.77
C ASP A 99 9.73 36.16 15.20
N SER A 100 8.41 36.29 15.35
CA SER A 100 7.76 36.53 16.63
C SER A 100 7.18 35.25 17.23
N THR A 101 7.16 35.15 18.56
CA THR A 101 6.65 33.98 19.30
C THR A 101 5.50 34.39 20.22
N ILE A 102 4.42 33.61 20.21
CA ILE A 102 3.27 33.73 21.11
C ILE A 102 3.14 32.43 21.91
N THR A 103 3.08 32.54 23.24
CA THR A 103 2.84 31.41 24.14
C THR A 103 1.60 31.67 24.97
N LEU A 104 0.57 30.84 24.80
CA LEU A 104 -0.65 30.87 25.60
C LEU A 104 -0.57 29.73 26.63
N GLY A 105 -0.38 30.09 27.90
CA GLY A 105 -0.35 29.15 29.02
C GLY A 105 -1.71 28.51 29.30
N PRO A 106 -1.79 27.54 30.24
CA PRO A 106 -3.03 26.87 30.56
C PRO A 106 -4.14 27.85 30.94
N ASN A 107 -5.39 27.54 30.59
CA ASN A 107 -6.57 28.32 30.98
C ASN A 107 -6.56 29.81 30.57
N THR A 108 -5.68 30.24 29.66
CA THR A 108 -5.69 31.61 29.12
C THR A 108 -6.84 31.81 28.14
N LEU A 109 -7.32 33.04 27.99
CA LEU A 109 -8.29 33.42 26.96
C LEU A 109 -7.69 34.51 26.06
N VAL A 110 -7.68 34.30 24.75
CA VAL A 110 -7.45 35.37 23.78
C VAL A 110 -8.69 35.44 22.90
N GLN A 111 -9.37 36.57 22.92
CA GLN A 111 -10.65 36.74 22.26
C GLN A 111 -10.72 38.09 21.58
N ASN A 112 -11.31 38.09 20.39
CA ASN A 112 -11.81 39.31 19.77
C ASN A 112 -13.28 39.17 19.35
N THR A 113 -13.91 40.32 19.10
CA THR A 113 -15.29 40.42 18.64
C THR A 113 -15.32 41.29 17.39
N ALA A 114 -14.93 40.70 16.26
CA ALA A 114 -14.84 41.36 14.97
C ALA A 114 -16.22 41.71 14.38
N VAL A 115 -16.49 42.99 14.15
CA VAL A 115 -17.77 43.52 13.66
C VAL A 115 -17.61 44.21 12.30
N THR A 116 -16.50 44.90 12.05
CA THR A 116 -16.26 45.65 10.81
C THR A 116 -15.06 45.13 10.01
N GLY A 117 -15.10 45.32 8.70
CA GLY A 117 -14.16 44.85 7.66
C GLY A 117 -12.66 45.06 7.85
N GLY A 118 -12.17 45.73 8.91
CA GLY A 118 -10.83 46.33 8.94
C GLY A 118 -9.82 45.64 9.86
N GLY A 119 -9.06 44.70 9.33
CA GLY A 119 -7.87 44.07 9.94
C GLY A 119 -6.54 44.67 9.49
N LEU A 120 -5.49 44.43 10.27
CA LEU A 120 -4.13 44.92 9.99
C LEU A 120 -3.43 44.17 8.83
N ALA A 121 -3.94 43.02 8.39
CA ALA A 121 -3.42 42.24 7.27
C ALA A 121 -4.19 42.42 5.94
N GLY A 122 -5.17 43.33 5.90
CA GLY A 122 -6.03 43.54 4.72
C GLY A 122 -7.29 42.67 4.70
N GLY A 123 -7.49 41.84 5.73
CA GLY A 123 -8.73 41.10 6.06
C GLY A 123 -9.58 41.80 7.12
N GLY A 124 -10.38 41.03 7.87
CA GLY A 124 -11.19 41.51 8.99
C GLY A 124 -10.42 41.66 10.30
N ALA A 125 -11.02 42.03 11.43
CA ALA A 125 -10.24 41.97 12.67
C ALA A 125 -9.98 40.49 13.05
N GLU A 126 -8.82 39.91 12.74
CA GLU A 126 -8.46 38.54 13.14
C GLU A 126 -8.04 38.47 14.61
N THR A 127 -8.25 37.36 15.32
CA THR A 127 -7.87 37.30 16.74
C THR A 127 -6.36 37.40 16.92
N ILE A 128 -5.59 36.63 16.15
CA ILE A 128 -4.12 36.68 16.10
C ILE A 128 -3.64 36.79 14.64
N VAL A 129 -2.65 37.65 14.39
CA VAL A 129 -1.98 37.76 13.08
C VAL A 129 -0.46 37.66 13.25
N LEU A 130 0.17 36.85 12.38
CA LEU A 130 1.62 36.62 12.33
C LEU A 130 2.16 36.62 10.90
N ARG A 131 3.48 36.83 10.79
CA ARG A 131 4.25 36.75 9.52
C ARG A 131 5.36 35.70 9.61
N SER A 132 6.23 35.70 8.61
CA SER A 132 7.31 34.73 8.41
C SER A 132 8.12 34.46 9.67
N GLY A 133 8.36 33.18 9.99
CA GLY A 133 9.09 32.76 11.19
C GLY A 133 8.24 32.79 12.47
N GLY A 134 6.97 33.19 12.38
CA GLY A 134 6.04 33.24 13.49
C GLY A 134 5.78 31.88 14.14
N ARG A 135 5.69 31.85 15.47
CA ARG A 135 5.37 30.63 16.24
C ARG A 135 4.28 30.89 17.26
N ILE A 136 3.29 30.00 17.33
CA ILE A 136 2.25 30.00 18.37
C ILE A 136 2.29 28.67 19.10
N THR A 137 2.31 28.71 20.43
CA THR A 137 2.07 27.55 21.29
C THR A 137 0.82 27.82 22.13
N ILE A 138 -0.15 26.91 22.07
CA ILE A 138 -1.43 27.00 22.80
C ILE A 138 -1.51 25.82 23.75
N ALA A 139 -1.41 26.07 25.05
CA ALA A 139 -1.46 25.01 26.06
C ALA A 139 -2.86 24.41 26.22
N ALA A 140 -2.93 23.23 26.84
CA ALA A 140 -4.21 22.63 27.20
C ALA A 140 -5.05 23.56 28.09
N GLY A 141 -6.35 23.64 27.80
CA GLY A 141 -7.28 24.55 28.49
C GLY A 141 -7.22 26.01 28.03
N ALA A 142 -6.20 26.43 27.28
CA ALA A 142 -6.19 27.75 26.65
C ALA A 142 -7.29 27.84 25.57
N ARG A 143 -7.86 29.03 25.40
CA ARG A 143 -8.94 29.30 24.46
C ARG A 143 -8.58 30.50 23.60
N LEU A 144 -8.56 30.30 22.29
CA LEU A 144 -8.42 31.33 21.28
C LEU A 144 -9.74 31.42 20.50
N ILE A 145 -10.45 32.54 20.62
CA ILE A 145 -11.85 32.63 20.16
C ILE A 145 -12.10 33.90 19.34
N GLY A 146 -12.55 33.72 18.10
CA GLY A 146 -13.15 34.76 17.28
C GLY A 146 -14.68 34.71 17.37
N THR A 147 -15.29 35.64 18.12
CA THR A 147 -16.75 35.61 18.43
C THR A 147 -17.61 36.53 17.56
N GLY A 148 -16.98 37.34 16.71
CA GLY A 148 -17.64 38.38 15.92
C GLY A 148 -18.52 37.86 14.77
N PRO A 149 -19.53 38.63 14.30
CA PRO A 149 -20.36 38.27 13.15
C PRO A 149 -19.69 38.49 11.78
N GLN A 150 -18.42 38.90 11.74
CA GLN A 150 -17.72 39.16 10.49
C GLN A 150 -17.29 37.86 9.79
N LEU A 151 -17.55 37.78 8.48
CA LEU A 151 -17.24 36.61 7.64
C LEU A 151 -15.79 36.54 7.15
N SER A 152 -14.99 37.56 7.40
CA SER A 152 -13.58 37.66 6.98
C SER A 152 -12.65 37.74 8.19
N SER A 153 -13.03 37.12 9.30
CA SER A 153 -12.29 37.16 10.57
C SER A 153 -11.99 35.73 11.01
N SER A 154 -10.71 35.38 10.97
CA SER A 154 -10.20 34.08 11.43
C SER A 154 -9.65 34.18 12.86
N SER A 155 -9.53 33.04 13.54
CA SER A 155 -8.88 33.00 14.85
C SER A 155 -7.37 33.24 14.73
N ILE A 156 -6.74 32.70 13.67
CA ILE A 156 -5.35 32.95 13.33
C ILE A 156 -5.22 33.18 11.83
N GLU A 157 -4.56 34.28 11.47
CA GLU A 157 -4.06 34.49 10.12
C GLU A 157 -2.54 34.39 10.05
N ALA A 158 -2.06 33.56 9.12
CA ALA A 158 -0.68 33.51 8.65
C ALA A 158 -0.63 34.04 7.22
N SER A 159 -0.14 35.26 7.08
CA SER A 159 -0.22 36.04 5.83
C SER A 159 1.02 35.91 4.95
N GLU A 160 2.18 35.66 5.54
CA GLU A 160 3.46 35.63 4.81
C GLU A 160 4.47 34.64 5.42
N GLY A 161 5.28 34.02 4.55
CA GLY A 161 6.38 33.14 4.94
C GLY A 161 5.96 31.86 5.67
N HIS A 162 6.85 31.29 6.49
CA HIS A 162 6.55 30.06 7.22
C HIS A 162 6.07 30.32 8.66
N VAL A 163 4.92 29.79 9.05
CA VAL A 163 4.39 29.90 10.43
C VAL A 163 4.22 28.51 11.06
N MET A 164 4.50 28.40 12.36
CA MET A 164 4.29 27.18 13.13
C MET A 164 3.23 27.39 14.22
N ILE A 165 2.24 26.50 14.28
CA ILE A 165 1.16 26.49 15.27
C ILE A 165 1.18 25.15 15.99
N ASP A 166 1.38 25.16 17.30
CA ASP A 166 1.29 23.98 18.17
C ASP A 166 0.12 24.14 19.12
N ASN A 167 -0.96 23.39 18.86
CA ASN A 167 -2.23 23.53 19.55
C ASN A 167 -2.51 22.34 20.47
N SER A 168 -2.65 22.61 21.77
CA SER A 168 -3.22 21.69 22.76
C SER A 168 -4.53 22.21 23.36
N GLY A 169 -4.96 23.42 23.00
CA GLY A 169 -6.16 24.08 23.53
C GLY A 169 -7.30 24.16 22.51
N LEU A 170 -8.19 25.13 22.70
CA LEU A 170 -9.29 25.42 21.79
C LEU A 170 -8.91 26.57 20.85
N ILE A 171 -9.02 26.34 19.54
CA ILE A 171 -9.08 27.37 18.51
C ILE A 171 -10.50 27.35 17.94
N GLU A 172 -11.23 28.45 18.13
CA GLU A 172 -12.63 28.56 17.74
C GLU A 172 -12.88 29.82 16.91
N SER A 173 -13.53 29.62 15.77
CA SER A 173 -14.12 30.69 14.97
C SER A 173 -15.64 30.55 14.96
N ARG A 174 -16.36 31.67 14.92
CA ARG A 174 -17.82 31.68 14.84
C ARG A 174 -18.33 31.38 13.43
N LEU A 175 -17.78 32.04 12.40
CA LEU A 175 -18.36 32.08 11.04
C LEU A 175 -17.38 31.76 9.90
N ASP A 176 -16.09 32.01 10.08
CA ASP A 176 -15.06 31.85 9.05
C ASP A 176 -14.08 30.71 9.41
N ALA A 177 -13.01 30.54 8.64
CA ALA A 177 -11.92 29.64 8.96
C ALA A 177 -11.35 29.89 10.36
N GLY A 178 -11.19 28.80 11.12
CA GLY A 178 -10.41 28.86 12.37
C GLY A 178 -8.99 29.32 12.09
N LEU A 179 -8.42 28.86 10.97
CA LEU A 179 -7.07 29.16 10.52
C LEU A 179 -7.09 29.60 9.05
N LEU A 180 -6.71 30.85 8.80
CA LEU A 180 -6.45 31.39 7.47
C LEU A 180 -4.94 31.34 7.18
N LEU A 181 -4.52 30.37 6.37
CA LEU A 181 -3.11 30.02 6.13
C LEU A 181 -2.74 30.35 4.68
N ASN A 182 -2.60 31.65 4.39
CA ASN A 182 -2.20 32.14 3.07
C ASN A 182 -0.70 31.97 2.80
N SER A 183 0.06 31.53 3.80
CA SER A 183 1.47 31.24 3.71
C SER A 183 1.79 29.82 4.17
N SER A 184 2.95 29.30 3.77
CA SER A 184 3.32 27.92 4.10
C SER A 184 3.30 27.71 5.61
N SER A 185 2.58 26.72 6.12
CA SER A 185 2.33 26.62 7.56
C SER A 185 2.49 25.20 8.08
N THR A 186 3.04 25.06 9.28
CA THR A 186 3.04 23.81 10.03
C THR A 186 2.04 23.91 11.18
N VAL A 187 1.08 23.01 11.23
CA VAL A 187 0.10 22.92 12.32
C VAL A 187 0.21 21.56 12.99
N VAL A 188 0.48 21.55 14.29
CA VAL A 188 0.44 20.35 15.12
C VAL A 188 -0.74 20.49 16.07
N ASN A 189 -1.81 19.75 15.82
CA ASN A 189 -2.95 19.67 16.72
C ASN A 189 -2.77 18.47 17.65
N ARG A 190 -2.35 18.72 18.89
CA ARG A 190 -2.08 17.70 19.92
C ARG A 190 -3.38 17.02 20.37
N ALA A 191 -3.26 15.96 21.14
CA ALA A 191 -4.39 15.10 21.52
C ALA A 191 -5.53 15.85 22.24
N SER A 192 -5.24 16.86 23.06
CA SER A 192 -6.26 17.72 23.70
C SER A 192 -6.71 18.89 22.84
N GLY A 193 -6.05 19.13 21.70
CA GLY A 193 -6.31 20.24 20.81
C GLY A 193 -7.62 20.08 20.06
N VAL A 194 -8.42 21.15 20.08
CA VAL A 194 -9.68 21.26 19.32
C VAL A 194 -9.59 22.48 18.41
N ILE A 195 -9.85 22.28 17.13
CA ILE A 195 -9.96 23.36 16.13
C ILE A 195 -11.35 23.27 15.52
N THR A 196 -12.15 24.32 15.61
CA THR A 196 -13.57 24.27 15.26
C THR A 196 -14.09 25.56 14.64
N SER A 197 -15.09 25.43 13.76
CA SER A 197 -15.92 26.53 13.28
C SER A 197 -17.38 26.27 13.67
N LEU A 198 -18.00 27.17 14.43
CA LEU A 198 -19.30 26.92 15.08
C LEU A 198 -20.50 26.87 14.14
N GLN A 199 -20.44 27.56 12.99
CA GLN A 199 -21.52 27.50 11.98
C GLN A 199 -21.25 26.49 10.85
N GLY A 200 -20.16 25.72 10.95
CA GLY A 200 -19.71 24.82 9.90
C GLY A 200 -18.98 25.56 8.77
N GLY A 201 -18.23 24.82 7.97
CA GLY A 201 -17.38 25.35 6.90
C GLY A 201 -15.93 24.87 6.99
N SER A 202 -15.06 25.53 6.23
CA SER A 202 -13.61 25.32 6.24
C SER A 202 -13.07 25.79 7.58
N VAL A 203 -12.38 24.91 8.31
CA VAL A 203 -11.67 25.26 9.55
C VAL A 203 -10.23 25.67 9.22
N PHE A 204 -9.68 25.07 8.18
CA PHE A 204 -8.45 25.51 7.54
C PHE A 204 -8.81 26.00 6.14
N PHE A 205 -8.33 27.19 5.79
CA PHE A 205 -8.39 27.72 4.44
C PHE A 205 -7.03 28.29 4.06
N GLY A 206 -6.51 27.97 2.87
CA GLY A 206 -5.22 28.47 2.44
C GLY A 206 -4.91 28.28 0.96
N THR A 207 -3.87 28.96 0.50
CA THR A 207 -3.42 28.92 -0.90
C THR A 207 -1.97 28.42 -1.05
N SER A 208 -1.29 28.22 0.08
CA SER A 208 0.12 27.81 0.18
C SER A 208 0.24 26.39 0.79
N SER A 209 1.47 25.88 0.93
CA SER A 209 1.72 24.53 1.46
C SER A 209 1.34 24.37 2.95
N LEU A 210 0.63 23.31 3.28
CA LEU A 210 0.34 22.90 4.66
C LEU A 210 1.15 21.67 5.07
N THR A 211 1.72 21.69 6.28
CA THR A 211 2.07 20.47 7.02
C THR A 211 1.16 20.37 8.24
N LEU A 212 0.22 19.42 8.23
CA LEU A 212 -0.71 19.18 9.32
C LEU A 212 -0.42 17.85 10.00
N VAL A 213 -0.22 17.87 11.31
CA VAL A 213 -0.13 16.67 12.16
C VAL A 213 -1.27 16.72 13.16
N ASN A 214 -2.24 15.80 13.04
CA ASN A 214 -3.43 15.78 13.87
C ASN A 214 -3.46 14.57 14.79
N TYR A 215 -3.43 14.84 16.10
CA TYR A 215 -3.72 13.90 17.17
C TYR A 215 -5.08 14.18 17.84
N GLY A 216 -5.59 15.41 17.70
CA GLY A 216 -6.81 15.88 18.35
C GLY A 216 -8.02 15.91 17.43
N VAL A 217 -8.87 16.93 17.63
CA VAL A 217 -10.15 17.07 16.92
C VAL A 217 -10.15 18.32 16.03
N ILE A 218 -10.48 18.13 14.75
CA ILE A 218 -10.76 19.18 13.79
C ILE A 218 -12.23 19.05 13.37
N ASN A 219 -13.06 20.00 13.79
CA ASN A 219 -14.50 20.00 13.55
C ASN A 219 -14.86 20.89 12.35
N GLY A 220 -14.44 20.47 11.16
CA GLY A 220 -14.82 21.09 9.88
C GLY A 220 -13.92 20.64 8.73
N ALA A 221 -14.04 21.31 7.58
CA ALA A 221 -13.26 20.99 6.39
C ALA A 221 -11.82 21.51 6.49
N VAL A 222 -10.91 20.84 5.78
CA VAL A 222 -9.54 21.32 5.56
C VAL A 222 -9.42 21.58 4.06
N GLU A 223 -9.29 22.85 3.68
CA GLU A 223 -9.38 23.27 2.28
C GLU A 223 -8.17 24.11 1.87
N PHE A 224 -7.50 23.68 0.81
CA PHE A 224 -6.35 24.34 0.22
C PHE A 224 -6.48 24.36 -1.29
N ASP A 225 -6.27 25.53 -1.90
CA ASP A 225 -6.38 25.69 -3.36
C ASP A 225 -5.09 25.28 -4.09
N GLY A 226 -3.96 25.30 -3.40
CA GLY A 226 -2.63 25.03 -3.97
C GLY A 226 -1.60 24.60 -2.93
N GLY A 227 -0.33 24.65 -3.32
CA GLY A 227 0.80 24.21 -2.48
C GLY A 227 0.95 22.69 -2.40
N ILE A 228 2.01 22.26 -1.71
CA ILE A 228 2.26 20.85 -1.37
C ILE A 228 1.72 20.63 0.03
N ASN A 229 0.69 19.79 0.17
CA ASN A 229 0.03 19.57 1.44
C ASN A 229 0.34 18.19 2.00
N LEU A 230 0.89 18.16 3.21
CA LEU A 230 1.28 16.96 3.94
C LEU A 230 0.41 16.83 5.18
N VAL A 231 -0.48 15.84 5.20
CA VAL A 231 -1.42 15.61 6.30
C VAL A 231 -1.11 14.29 6.97
N THR A 232 -0.85 14.28 8.27
CA THR A 232 -0.63 13.08 9.07
C THR A 232 -1.71 12.96 10.13
N VAL A 233 -2.37 11.81 10.19
CA VAL A 233 -3.41 11.50 11.19
C VAL A 233 -3.02 10.30 12.03
N TYR A 234 -3.44 10.31 13.30
CA TYR A 234 -3.19 9.25 14.27
C TYR A 234 -4.50 8.62 14.78
N PRO A 235 -4.48 7.38 15.29
CA PRO A 235 -5.67 6.71 15.79
C PRO A 235 -6.31 7.52 16.93
N GLY A 236 -7.64 7.66 16.88
CA GLY A 236 -8.42 8.46 17.80
C GLY A 236 -8.47 9.96 17.46
N SER A 237 -7.71 10.41 16.46
CA SER A 237 -7.85 11.78 15.93
C SER A 237 -9.07 11.89 15.02
N ARG A 238 -9.60 13.10 14.85
CA ARG A 238 -10.78 13.34 14.00
C ARG A 238 -10.58 14.55 13.10
N ILE A 239 -10.95 14.40 11.83
CA ILE A 239 -11.31 15.50 10.93
C ILE A 239 -12.78 15.28 10.57
N ALA A 240 -13.65 16.26 10.76
CA ALA A 240 -15.09 16.06 10.56
C ALA A 240 -15.58 16.35 9.13
N GLY A 241 -14.90 17.25 8.40
CA GLY A 241 -15.27 17.67 7.05
C GLY A 241 -14.40 17.05 5.95
N PRO A 242 -14.62 17.42 4.68
CA PRO A 242 -13.77 16.98 3.57
C PRO A 242 -12.32 17.47 3.73
N LEU A 243 -11.41 16.71 3.12
CA LEU A 243 -10.00 17.05 2.96
C LEU A 243 -9.75 17.43 1.49
N ALA A 244 -9.82 18.73 1.19
CA ALA A 244 -9.59 19.26 -0.15
C ALA A 244 -8.20 19.88 -0.23
N LEU A 245 -7.25 19.18 -0.87
CA LEU A 245 -5.82 19.55 -0.87
C LEU A 245 -5.39 20.31 -2.14
N GLY A 246 -6.33 20.63 -3.02
CA GLY A 246 -6.05 21.40 -4.23
C GLY A 246 -5.24 20.62 -5.27
N SER A 247 -4.52 21.36 -6.10
CA SER A 247 -3.85 20.84 -7.32
C SER A 247 -2.39 20.42 -7.16
N GLY A 248 -1.79 20.62 -6.00
CA GLY A 248 -0.39 20.25 -5.77
C GLY A 248 -0.15 18.76 -5.53
N GLU A 249 1.11 18.42 -5.29
CA GLU A 249 1.51 17.06 -4.93
C GLU A 249 1.22 16.82 -3.44
N ASN A 250 0.11 16.17 -3.14
CA ASN A 250 -0.42 16.10 -1.79
C ASN A 250 -0.32 14.70 -1.21
N THR A 251 0.03 14.62 0.07
CA THR A 251 0.20 13.35 0.79
C THR A 251 -0.68 13.28 2.02
N LEU A 252 -1.42 12.17 2.16
CA LEU A 252 -2.08 11.76 3.39
C LEU A 252 -1.29 10.58 3.99
N THR A 253 -0.82 10.75 5.22
CA THR A 253 -0.13 9.72 6.00
C THR A 253 -1.03 9.23 7.12
N LEU A 254 -1.33 7.94 7.10
CA LEU A 254 -2.00 7.21 8.17
C LEU A 254 -0.93 6.60 9.08
N ALA A 255 -0.82 7.10 10.31
CA ALA A 255 0.28 6.79 11.23
C ALA A 255 -0.22 6.11 12.52
N GLY A 256 0.70 5.68 13.36
CA GLY A 256 0.42 5.15 14.70
C GLY A 256 0.24 3.63 14.78
N ASN A 257 0.31 3.12 16.01
CA ASN A 257 0.27 1.69 16.32
C ASN A 257 -1.13 1.15 16.64
N GLY A 258 -2.14 2.02 16.66
CA GLY A 258 -3.53 1.67 16.95
C GLY A 258 -4.29 1.13 15.72
N GLN A 259 -5.61 1.15 15.82
CA GLN A 259 -6.54 0.76 14.76
C GLN A 259 -7.52 1.91 14.56
N ASP A 260 -7.74 2.34 13.31
CA ASP A 260 -8.71 3.39 13.00
C ASP A 260 -9.12 3.35 11.51
N THR A 261 -10.12 4.13 11.11
CA THR A 261 -10.56 4.22 9.71
C THR A 261 -10.69 5.68 9.28
N PHE A 262 -10.04 6.02 8.18
CA PHE A 262 -10.21 7.32 7.54
C PHE A 262 -11.36 7.27 6.53
N THR A 263 -12.47 7.94 6.85
CA THR A 263 -13.72 7.90 6.05
C THR A 263 -14.04 9.19 5.31
N ASN A 264 -13.29 10.26 5.56
CA ASN A 264 -13.60 11.59 5.02
C ASN A 264 -13.43 11.61 3.50
N ALA A 265 -14.28 12.37 2.82
CA ALA A 265 -14.08 12.67 1.41
C ALA A 265 -12.72 13.36 1.21
N VAL A 266 -11.96 12.90 0.20
CA VAL A 266 -10.66 13.51 -0.14
C VAL A 266 -10.67 13.97 -1.60
N SER A 267 -10.08 15.11 -1.87
CA SER A 267 -9.83 15.58 -3.24
C SER A 267 -8.43 16.17 -3.37
N GLY A 268 -7.79 15.95 -4.52
CA GLY A 268 -6.43 16.41 -4.77
C GLY A 268 -5.33 15.51 -4.17
N LEU A 269 -5.66 14.30 -3.70
CA LEU A 269 -4.68 13.39 -3.10
C LEU A 269 -3.77 12.73 -4.15
N SER A 270 -2.47 12.95 -4.03
CA SER A 270 -1.46 12.30 -4.89
C SER A 270 -0.96 11.01 -4.28
N HIS A 271 -0.64 11.02 -2.98
CA HIS A 271 -0.02 9.89 -2.28
C HIS A 271 -0.79 9.53 -1.00
N LEU A 272 -1.16 8.27 -0.87
CA LEU A 272 -1.58 7.68 0.39
C LEU A 272 -0.42 6.88 0.98
N VAL A 273 -0.01 7.19 2.20
CA VAL A 273 1.09 6.50 2.89
C VAL A 273 0.58 5.90 4.19
N LYS A 274 0.84 4.62 4.42
CA LYS A 274 0.60 3.94 5.70
C LYS A 274 1.93 3.60 6.36
N ILE A 275 2.14 4.13 7.57
CA ILE A 275 3.34 3.91 8.37
C ILE A 275 3.00 3.30 9.74
N ASP A 276 4.02 2.90 10.49
CA ASP A 276 3.92 2.28 11.82
C ASP A 276 3.16 0.95 11.84
N ALA A 277 3.17 0.26 12.98
CA ALA A 277 2.70 -1.13 13.07
C ALA A 277 1.17 -1.26 13.11
N GLY A 278 0.42 -0.16 13.27
CA GLY A 278 -1.03 -0.17 13.40
C GLY A 278 -1.76 -0.60 12.12
N ALA A 279 -3.09 -0.71 12.18
CA ALA A 279 -3.91 -0.89 10.99
C ALA A 279 -4.79 0.33 10.75
N TRP A 280 -5.03 0.60 9.48
CA TRP A 280 -5.93 1.65 9.06
C TRP A 280 -6.88 1.17 7.98
N GLY A 281 -8.16 1.41 8.16
CA GLY A 281 -9.13 1.43 7.07
C GLY A 281 -9.02 2.73 6.28
N PHE A 282 -9.12 2.65 4.96
CA PHE A 282 -9.21 3.80 4.07
C PHE A 282 -10.45 3.65 3.21
N ALA A 283 -11.50 4.37 3.59
CA ALA A 283 -12.84 4.27 3.04
C ALA A 283 -13.41 5.66 2.63
N PRO A 284 -12.65 6.53 1.96
CA PRO A 284 -13.18 7.84 1.58
C PRO A 284 -14.31 7.70 0.56
N SER A 285 -15.31 8.56 0.65
CA SER A 285 -16.45 8.58 -0.29
C SER A 285 -16.10 9.06 -1.70
N SER A 286 -14.92 9.65 -1.89
CA SER A 286 -14.38 10.15 -3.17
C SER A 286 -12.87 10.37 -3.09
N GLY A 287 -12.17 10.25 -4.22
CA GLY A 287 -10.76 10.60 -4.37
C GLY A 287 -9.80 9.41 -4.25
N ALA A 288 -9.66 8.65 -5.33
CA ALA A 288 -8.64 7.61 -5.40
C ALA A 288 -7.23 8.26 -5.40
N PRO A 289 -6.29 7.77 -4.58
CA PRO A 289 -4.92 8.26 -4.61
C PRO A 289 -4.25 7.92 -5.95
N GLY A 290 -3.27 8.72 -6.37
CA GLY A 290 -2.40 8.37 -7.49
C GLY A 290 -1.48 7.20 -7.17
N THR A 291 -0.90 7.19 -5.96
CA THR A 291 -0.08 6.08 -5.46
C THR A 291 -0.41 5.71 -4.02
N ILE A 292 -0.18 4.45 -3.66
CA ILE A 292 -0.32 3.91 -2.31
C ILE A 292 1.02 3.33 -1.85
N ASP A 293 1.48 3.69 -0.65
CA ASP A 293 2.73 3.19 -0.07
C ASP A 293 2.47 2.65 1.35
N VAL A 294 2.39 1.33 1.49
CA VAL A 294 2.18 0.65 2.78
C VAL A 294 3.53 0.24 3.33
N ARG A 295 4.18 1.10 4.11
CA ARG A 295 5.54 0.87 4.62
C ARG A 295 5.59 -0.11 5.80
N SER A 296 4.56 -0.11 6.63
CA SER A 296 4.44 -0.98 7.81
C SER A 296 2.98 -1.12 8.26
N GLY A 297 2.70 -2.15 9.05
CA GLY A 297 1.36 -2.44 9.55
C GLY A 297 0.39 -2.82 8.43
N GLN A 298 -0.90 -2.57 8.64
CA GLN A 298 -1.96 -2.96 7.70
C GLN A 298 -2.69 -1.74 7.13
N LEU A 299 -2.90 -1.72 5.82
CA LEU A 299 -3.85 -0.84 5.16
C LEU A 299 -4.99 -1.68 4.61
N GLN A 300 -6.20 -1.43 5.11
CA GLN A 300 -7.44 -1.98 4.55
C GLN A 300 -8.03 -0.95 3.57
N LEU A 301 -8.01 -1.26 2.28
CA LEU A 301 -8.65 -0.42 1.27
C LEU A 301 -10.13 -0.80 1.14
N GLU A 302 -11.01 0.17 1.33
CA GLU A 302 -12.46 0.00 1.18
C GLU A 302 -13.03 0.94 0.09
N ALA A 303 -12.13 1.52 -0.72
CA ALA A 303 -12.47 2.38 -1.85
C ALA A 303 -11.68 1.95 -3.08
N ASP A 304 -12.28 2.14 -4.27
CA ASP A 304 -11.66 1.78 -5.55
C ASP A 304 -10.33 2.52 -5.76
N ALA A 305 -9.26 1.73 -5.84
CA ALA A 305 -7.91 2.21 -6.15
C ALA A 305 -7.35 1.62 -7.46
N ALA A 306 -8.21 1.15 -8.37
CA ALA A 306 -7.77 0.49 -9.61
C ALA A 306 -6.90 1.39 -10.52
N ALA A 307 -7.02 2.72 -10.40
CA ALA A 307 -6.19 3.67 -11.13
C ALA A 307 -4.80 3.91 -10.48
N ALA A 308 -4.60 3.46 -9.23
CA ALA A 308 -3.37 3.69 -8.49
C ALA A 308 -2.28 2.67 -8.81
N SER A 309 -1.03 3.03 -8.49
CA SER A 309 0.05 2.07 -8.24
C SER A 309 0.28 1.90 -6.74
N ALA A 310 0.79 0.75 -6.32
CA ALA A 310 1.07 0.47 -4.92
C ALA A 310 2.45 -0.14 -4.66
N HIS A 311 3.05 0.27 -3.54
CA HIS A 311 4.15 -0.41 -2.90
C HIS A 311 3.70 -0.98 -1.55
N VAL A 312 4.09 -2.21 -1.24
CA VAL A 312 3.87 -2.85 0.06
C VAL A 312 5.22 -3.27 0.63
N GLY A 313 5.62 -2.65 1.74
CA GLY A 313 6.90 -2.90 2.39
C GLY A 313 6.98 -4.28 3.06
N ALA A 314 8.19 -4.70 3.41
CA ALA A 314 8.42 -5.96 4.09
C ALA A 314 7.69 -6.02 5.44
N GLY A 315 6.93 -7.09 5.67
CA GLY A 315 6.10 -7.26 6.87
C GLY A 315 4.84 -6.40 6.92
N ALA A 316 4.57 -5.58 5.90
CA ALA A 316 3.34 -4.84 5.77
C ALA A 316 2.24 -5.66 5.07
N LEU A 317 0.99 -5.27 5.28
CA LEU A 317 -0.20 -5.89 4.70
C LEU A 317 -1.03 -4.85 3.95
N LEU A 318 -1.27 -5.09 2.67
CA LEU A 318 -2.35 -4.47 1.92
C LEU A 318 -3.52 -5.45 1.87
N ASP A 319 -4.62 -5.10 2.54
CA ASP A 319 -5.85 -5.89 2.58
C ASP A 319 -6.95 -5.15 1.79
N SER A 320 -7.56 -5.79 0.80
CA SER A 320 -8.51 -5.11 -0.08
C SER A 320 -9.44 -6.09 -0.80
N PRO A 321 -10.73 -5.77 -0.96
CA PRO A 321 -11.56 -6.40 -1.98
C PRO A 321 -10.84 -6.43 -3.32
N SER A 322 -10.98 -7.52 -4.08
CA SER A 322 -10.26 -7.65 -5.35
C SER A 322 -10.63 -6.55 -6.35
N GLU A 323 -11.88 -6.07 -6.28
CA GLU A 323 -12.42 -4.97 -7.06
C GLU A 323 -11.70 -3.63 -6.83
N PHE A 324 -11.06 -3.45 -5.66
CA PHE A 324 -10.42 -2.19 -5.27
C PHE A 324 -8.90 -2.24 -5.35
N LEU A 325 -8.32 -3.36 -5.78
CA LEU A 325 -6.86 -3.50 -5.86
C LEU A 325 -6.25 -2.55 -6.91
N PRO A 326 -5.12 -1.89 -6.59
CA PRO A 326 -4.30 -1.15 -7.55
C PRO A 326 -3.82 -2.04 -8.70
N ARG A 327 -3.72 -1.51 -9.93
CA ARG A 327 -3.34 -2.32 -11.12
C ARG A 327 -1.86 -2.67 -11.21
N GLN A 328 -1.00 -1.97 -10.47
CA GLN A 328 0.44 -2.20 -10.45
C GLN A 328 0.87 -2.26 -8.99
N ILE A 329 1.25 -3.44 -8.51
CA ILE A 329 1.64 -3.65 -7.12
C ILE A 329 3.06 -4.20 -7.08
N VAL A 330 3.95 -3.51 -6.37
CA VAL A 330 5.28 -3.99 -6.01
C VAL A 330 5.26 -4.32 -4.52
N SER A 331 5.20 -5.59 -4.18
CA SER A 331 5.08 -6.06 -2.79
C SER A 331 6.34 -6.77 -2.35
N GLU A 332 6.88 -6.37 -1.20
CA GLU A 332 7.82 -7.12 -0.35
C GLU A 332 7.11 -7.70 0.88
N GLY A 333 5.83 -7.39 1.08
CA GLY A 333 4.98 -7.83 2.17
C GLY A 333 3.88 -8.79 1.71
N LEU A 334 2.67 -8.62 2.23
CA LEU A 334 1.51 -9.42 1.88
C LEU A 334 0.44 -8.57 1.19
N VAL A 335 -0.05 -9.04 0.05
CA VAL A 335 -1.28 -8.56 -0.58
C VAL A 335 -2.36 -9.59 -0.29
N ARG A 336 -3.37 -9.23 0.50
CA ARG A 336 -4.54 -10.06 0.80
C ARG A 336 -5.75 -9.52 0.07
N THR A 337 -6.51 -10.41 -0.55
CA THR A 337 -7.70 -10.00 -1.29
C THR A 337 -8.79 -11.05 -1.33
N ALA A 338 -10.03 -10.57 -1.39
CA ALA A 338 -11.22 -11.39 -1.60
C ALA A 338 -12.15 -10.70 -2.62
N PRO A 339 -12.58 -11.37 -3.69
CA PRO A 339 -13.65 -10.88 -4.55
C PRO A 339 -14.94 -10.71 -3.74
N THR A 340 -15.61 -9.58 -3.93
CA THR A 340 -16.96 -9.35 -3.41
C THR A 340 -18.03 -9.84 -4.39
N SER A 341 -17.67 -9.93 -5.67
CA SER A 341 -18.44 -10.59 -6.71
C SER A 341 -18.21 -12.10 -6.76
N ALA A 342 -19.11 -12.84 -7.45
CA ALA A 342 -18.94 -14.28 -7.64
C ALA A 342 -17.65 -14.61 -8.41
N VAL A 343 -17.30 -13.77 -9.38
CA VAL A 343 -16.12 -13.87 -10.23
C VAL A 343 -15.59 -12.47 -10.50
N PHE A 344 -14.31 -12.23 -10.23
CA PHE A 344 -13.64 -10.97 -10.56
C PHE A 344 -12.36 -11.21 -11.37
N SER A 345 -12.25 -10.55 -12.53
CA SER A 345 -11.04 -10.56 -13.34
C SER A 345 -10.11 -9.41 -12.98
N TYR A 346 -8.99 -9.74 -12.36
CA TYR A 346 -7.91 -8.83 -12.05
C TYR A 346 -6.83 -8.87 -13.14
N ALA A 347 -6.77 -7.78 -13.91
CA ALA A 347 -5.80 -7.60 -15.01
C ALA A 347 -4.50 -6.90 -14.58
N GLY A 348 -4.36 -6.56 -13.30
CA GLY A 348 -3.16 -5.91 -12.77
C GLY A 348 -1.97 -6.85 -12.67
N VAL A 349 -0.81 -6.27 -12.37
CA VAL A 349 0.47 -6.97 -12.23
C VAL A 349 0.96 -6.86 -10.79
N LEU A 350 1.33 -8.00 -10.21
CA LEU A 350 2.01 -8.12 -8.92
C LEU A 350 3.47 -8.51 -9.16
N SER A 351 4.38 -7.80 -8.50
CA SER A 351 5.83 -7.99 -8.55
C SER A 351 6.45 -7.77 -7.16
N GLY A 352 7.78 -7.94 -7.02
CA GLY A 352 8.51 -7.88 -5.75
C GLY A 352 8.64 -9.25 -5.07
N ASN A 353 9.18 -9.35 -3.85
CA ASN A 353 9.39 -10.66 -3.19
C ASN A 353 8.24 -11.09 -2.25
N GLY A 354 7.17 -10.32 -2.20
CA GLY A 354 6.03 -10.51 -1.31
C GLY A 354 5.08 -11.62 -1.73
N ALA A 355 4.11 -11.90 -0.86
CA ALA A 355 3.10 -12.94 -1.00
C ALA A 355 1.75 -12.39 -1.52
N LEU A 356 0.96 -13.27 -2.14
CA LEU A 356 -0.44 -13.05 -2.48
C LEU A 356 -1.31 -14.01 -1.68
N GLU A 357 -2.35 -13.52 -1.02
CA GLU A 357 -3.36 -14.34 -0.34
C GLU A 357 -4.75 -14.06 -0.90
N LYS A 358 -5.40 -15.09 -1.42
CA LYS A 358 -6.77 -15.07 -1.91
C LYS A 358 -7.69 -15.69 -0.86
N GLN A 359 -8.63 -14.89 -0.37
CA GLN A 359 -9.66 -15.29 0.59
C GLN A 359 -11.06 -15.22 -0.02
N GLY A 360 -12.06 -15.68 0.75
CA GLY A 360 -13.48 -15.63 0.38
C GLY A 360 -13.89 -16.68 -0.65
N ALA A 361 -15.19 -16.93 -0.76
CA ALA A 361 -15.73 -18.02 -1.59
C ALA A 361 -15.73 -17.73 -3.11
N GLY A 362 -15.60 -16.47 -3.51
CA GLY A 362 -15.61 -16.06 -4.92
C GLY A 362 -14.38 -16.51 -5.71
N GLU A 363 -14.45 -16.38 -7.03
CA GLU A 363 -13.36 -16.65 -7.96
C GLU A 363 -12.57 -15.37 -8.27
N LEU A 364 -11.25 -15.42 -8.07
CA LEU A 364 -10.32 -14.38 -8.53
C LEU A 364 -9.61 -14.88 -9.79
N GLU A 365 -9.81 -14.19 -10.90
CA GLU A 365 -9.14 -14.50 -12.16
C GLU A 365 -7.95 -13.57 -12.38
N LEU A 366 -6.74 -14.13 -12.39
CA LEU A 366 -5.53 -13.41 -12.75
C LEU A 366 -5.37 -13.42 -14.28
N SER A 367 -5.57 -12.25 -14.89
CA SER A 367 -5.47 -12.05 -16.35
C SER A 367 -4.27 -11.20 -16.78
N GLY A 368 -3.47 -10.71 -15.82
CA GLY A 368 -2.15 -10.10 -16.06
C GLY A 368 -1.00 -11.06 -15.72
N PRO A 369 0.18 -10.93 -16.36
CA PRO A 369 1.37 -11.70 -16.00
C PRO A 369 1.98 -11.17 -14.69
N ASN A 370 2.36 -12.07 -13.78
CA ASN A 370 2.86 -11.72 -12.45
C ASN A 370 4.28 -12.23 -12.23
N THR A 371 5.08 -11.49 -11.44
CA THR A 371 6.50 -11.76 -11.20
C THR A 371 6.88 -11.74 -9.71
N TYR A 372 5.90 -11.78 -8.81
CA TYR A 372 6.18 -11.79 -7.37
C TYR A 372 6.92 -13.06 -6.90
N GLY A 373 7.78 -12.94 -5.89
CA GLY A 373 8.65 -14.02 -5.42
C GLY A 373 8.08 -14.87 -4.29
N GLY A 374 7.16 -14.32 -3.50
CA GLY A 374 6.59 -14.98 -2.32
C GLY A 374 5.49 -16.01 -2.66
N PRO A 375 4.98 -16.73 -1.64
CA PRO A 375 3.95 -17.74 -1.84
C PRO A 375 2.60 -17.14 -2.30
N THR A 376 1.84 -17.97 -2.99
CA THR A 376 0.42 -17.72 -3.29
C THR A 376 -0.41 -18.60 -2.37
N LEU A 377 -1.11 -17.98 -1.42
CA LEU A 377 -2.01 -18.65 -0.49
C LEU A 377 -3.43 -18.57 -1.05
N VAL A 378 -4.09 -19.71 -1.21
CA VAL A 378 -5.50 -19.77 -1.60
C VAL A 378 -6.28 -20.33 -0.43
N ASP A 379 -6.78 -19.42 0.40
CA ASP A 379 -7.44 -19.74 1.67
C ASP A 379 -8.93 -20.04 1.49
N GLY A 380 -9.50 -19.70 0.33
CA GLY A 380 -10.86 -20.06 -0.03
C GLY A 380 -11.24 -19.72 -1.47
N GLY A 381 -12.33 -20.36 -1.93
CA GLY A 381 -12.88 -20.16 -3.27
C GLY A 381 -11.95 -20.67 -4.37
N THR A 382 -11.97 -19.97 -5.51
CA THR A 382 -11.17 -20.32 -6.69
C THR A 382 -10.17 -19.21 -7.02
N LEU A 383 -8.93 -19.59 -7.32
CA LEU A 383 -7.95 -18.74 -7.99
C LEU A 383 -7.78 -19.26 -9.43
N SER A 384 -8.04 -18.43 -10.42
CA SER A 384 -8.01 -18.80 -11.83
C SER A 384 -6.86 -18.12 -12.57
N ALA A 385 -5.94 -18.90 -13.12
CA ALA A 385 -4.81 -18.43 -13.92
C ALA A 385 -5.19 -18.42 -15.41
N ARG A 386 -5.53 -17.24 -15.96
CA ARG A 386 -6.12 -17.11 -17.32
C ARG A 386 -5.11 -16.93 -18.44
N VAL A 387 -3.93 -16.40 -18.14
CA VAL A 387 -2.87 -16.09 -19.12
C VAL A 387 -1.58 -16.78 -18.73
N VAL A 388 -0.67 -16.96 -19.68
CA VAL A 388 0.68 -17.47 -19.39
C VAL A 388 1.36 -16.57 -18.35
N ASN A 389 1.99 -17.19 -17.35
CA ASN A 389 2.62 -16.50 -16.21
C ASN A 389 1.64 -15.65 -15.37
N ALA A 390 0.35 -15.98 -15.35
CA ALA A 390 -0.58 -15.41 -14.37
C ALA A 390 -0.15 -15.75 -12.93
N LEU A 391 0.52 -16.88 -12.73
CA LEU A 391 1.25 -17.20 -11.50
C LEU A 391 2.75 -17.05 -11.74
N SER A 392 3.47 -16.63 -10.71
CA SER A 392 4.92 -16.52 -10.76
C SER A 392 5.60 -17.89 -10.69
N ALA A 393 6.63 -18.08 -11.52
CA ALA A 393 7.49 -19.26 -11.51
C ALA A 393 8.29 -19.46 -10.20
N HIS A 394 8.40 -18.42 -9.37
CA HIS A 394 9.05 -18.52 -8.06
C HIS A 394 8.08 -18.95 -6.96
N SER A 395 6.78 -18.74 -7.17
CA SER A 395 5.78 -18.87 -6.10
C SER A 395 5.55 -20.34 -5.71
N THR A 396 5.47 -20.57 -4.40
CA THR A 396 4.87 -21.78 -3.86
C THR A 396 3.36 -21.55 -3.74
N ILE A 397 2.56 -22.34 -4.44
CA ILE A 397 1.10 -22.31 -4.31
C ILE A 397 0.69 -23.20 -3.14
N VAL A 398 -0.04 -22.63 -2.19
CA VAL A 398 -0.57 -23.33 -1.01
C VAL A 398 -2.09 -23.30 -1.08
N LEU A 399 -2.72 -24.47 -1.20
CA LEU A 399 -4.18 -24.58 -1.23
C LEU A 399 -4.71 -25.00 0.15
N ALA A 400 -5.64 -24.20 0.68
CA ALA A 400 -6.42 -24.55 1.85
C ALA A 400 -7.51 -25.58 1.52
N PRO A 401 -8.17 -26.18 2.54
CA PRO A 401 -9.29 -27.07 2.30
C PRO A 401 -10.39 -26.44 1.45
N ALA A 402 -10.86 -27.20 0.46
CA ALA A 402 -11.87 -26.79 -0.53
C ALA A 402 -11.50 -25.59 -1.42
N ALA A 403 -10.26 -25.08 -1.34
CA ALA A 403 -9.75 -24.10 -2.30
C ALA A 403 -9.44 -24.78 -3.65
N THR A 404 -9.69 -24.05 -4.74
CA THR A 404 -9.40 -24.52 -6.10
C THR A 404 -8.40 -23.61 -6.80
N LEU A 405 -7.38 -24.18 -7.41
CA LEU A 405 -6.58 -23.53 -8.44
C LEU A 405 -7.10 -24.00 -9.81
N ALA A 406 -7.66 -23.09 -10.60
CA ALA A 406 -8.03 -23.35 -11.99
C ALA A 406 -6.96 -22.80 -12.94
N VAL A 407 -6.49 -23.63 -13.86
CA VAL A 407 -5.40 -23.32 -14.79
C VAL A 407 -5.93 -23.37 -16.21
N HIS A 408 -6.09 -22.21 -16.84
CA HIS A 408 -6.60 -22.07 -18.22
C HIS A 408 -5.51 -21.69 -19.22
N GLY A 409 -4.43 -21.05 -18.78
CA GLY A 409 -3.21 -20.83 -19.58
C GLY A 409 -2.03 -21.59 -18.98
N ASP A 410 -1.04 -21.97 -19.78
CA ASP A 410 0.14 -22.68 -19.30
C ASP A 410 0.83 -21.90 -18.16
N GLN A 411 1.10 -22.58 -17.05
CA GLN A 411 1.76 -22.00 -15.88
C GLN A 411 3.07 -22.71 -15.57
N THR A 412 4.01 -21.94 -15.05
CA THR A 412 5.15 -22.47 -14.31
C THR A 412 5.07 -21.92 -12.89
N ILE A 413 5.17 -22.80 -11.90
CA ILE A 413 5.17 -22.45 -10.48
C ILE A 413 6.38 -23.05 -9.77
N GLY A 414 6.75 -22.43 -8.65
CA GLY A 414 7.87 -22.85 -7.83
C GLY A 414 7.60 -24.21 -7.19
N ALA A 415 6.51 -24.31 -6.43
CA ALA A 415 6.10 -25.53 -5.75
C ALA A 415 4.58 -25.58 -5.61
N LEU A 416 4.03 -26.78 -5.41
CA LEU A 416 2.60 -26.99 -5.17
C LEU A 416 2.41 -27.75 -3.86
N THR A 417 1.71 -27.14 -2.92
CA THR A 417 1.38 -27.77 -1.63
C THR A 417 -0.08 -27.58 -1.28
N GLY A 418 -0.57 -28.39 -0.35
CA GLY A 418 -1.91 -28.28 0.22
C GLY A 418 -1.90 -28.66 1.69
N SER A 419 -3.03 -28.47 2.37
CA SER A 419 -3.15 -28.92 3.76
C SER A 419 -2.91 -30.43 3.89
N ALA A 420 -2.34 -30.82 5.03
CA ALA A 420 -1.96 -32.20 5.32
C ALA A 420 -3.16 -33.18 5.38
N ASP A 421 -4.39 -32.66 5.41
CA ASP A 421 -5.65 -33.41 5.45
C ASP A 421 -6.16 -33.86 4.06
N GLY A 422 -5.43 -33.59 2.98
CA GLY A 422 -5.80 -34.08 1.64
C GLY A 422 -6.76 -33.15 0.89
N SER A 423 -6.79 -31.88 1.26
CA SER A 423 -7.81 -30.94 0.81
C SER A 423 -7.23 -29.82 -0.07
N GLY A 424 -8.02 -29.42 -1.06
CA GLY A 424 -7.62 -28.54 -2.17
C GLY A 424 -7.72 -29.26 -3.53
N ALA A 425 -7.94 -28.50 -4.60
CA ALA A 425 -8.07 -29.05 -5.95
C ALA A 425 -7.31 -28.22 -6.98
N VAL A 426 -6.74 -28.89 -7.97
CA VAL A 426 -6.20 -28.26 -9.19
C VAL A 426 -7.03 -28.72 -10.38
N LEU A 427 -7.57 -27.77 -11.15
CA LEU A 427 -8.29 -28.01 -12.39
C LEU A 427 -7.45 -27.53 -13.58
N LEU A 428 -7.06 -28.44 -14.46
CA LEU A 428 -6.30 -28.16 -15.67
C LEU A 428 -7.24 -28.12 -16.89
N ASP A 429 -7.51 -26.94 -17.42
CA ASP A 429 -8.41 -26.75 -18.57
C ASP A 429 -7.58 -26.60 -19.85
N ALA A 430 -7.24 -27.74 -20.47
CA ALA A 430 -6.34 -27.87 -21.63
C ALA A 430 -4.91 -27.28 -21.45
N ALA A 431 -4.60 -26.69 -20.30
CA ALA A 431 -3.32 -26.07 -19.98
C ALA A 431 -2.32 -27.05 -19.34
N THR A 432 -1.05 -26.71 -19.43
CA THR A 432 0.06 -27.41 -18.78
C THR A 432 0.46 -26.69 -17.49
N LEU A 433 0.54 -27.42 -16.38
CA LEU A 433 1.11 -26.93 -15.13
C LEU A 433 2.53 -27.49 -14.95
N SER A 434 3.53 -26.63 -14.96
CA SER A 434 4.92 -26.97 -14.64
C SER A 434 5.23 -26.66 -13.18
N VAL A 435 5.68 -27.66 -12.40
CA VAL A 435 5.91 -27.55 -10.95
C VAL A 435 7.34 -27.89 -10.60
N GLY A 436 7.98 -27.06 -9.77
CA GLY A 436 9.33 -27.30 -9.22
C GLY A 436 10.35 -26.22 -9.61
N ALA A 437 9.93 -25.13 -10.24
CA ALA A 437 10.84 -24.11 -10.80
C ALA A 437 11.69 -23.38 -9.75
N ASN A 438 11.29 -23.37 -8.47
CA ASN A 438 12.08 -22.79 -7.38
C ASN A 438 13.05 -23.79 -6.72
N GLY A 439 13.08 -25.04 -7.22
CA GLY A 439 13.95 -26.09 -6.70
C GLY A 439 13.62 -26.55 -5.28
N GLN A 440 12.44 -26.24 -4.74
CA GLN A 440 12.01 -26.74 -3.44
C GLN A 440 11.28 -28.08 -3.57
N ALA A 441 11.43 -28.94 -2.56
CA ALA A 441 10.62 -30.15 -2.48
C ALA A 441 9.19 -29.76 -2.08
N SER A 442 8.20 -30.47 -2.61
CA SER A 442 6.79 -30.18 -2.34
C SER A 442 5.94 -31.45 -2.27
N LEU A 443 4.87 -31.38 -1.48
CA LEU A 443 3.90 -32.46 -1.32
C LEU A 443 2.51 -31.87 -1.55
N PHE A 444 1.78 -32.46 -2.49
CA PHE A 444 0.39 -32.15 -2.75
C PHE A 444 -0.48 -33.38 -2.52
N SER A 445 -1.48 -33.20 -1.68
CA SER A 445 -2.40 -34.24 -1.22
C SER A 445 -3.80 -34.10 -1.80
N GLY A 446 -4.11 -32.95 -2.41
CA GLY A 446 -5.36 -32.71 -3.13
C GLY A 446 -5.45 -33.43 -4.48
N ALA A 447 -6.61 -33.27 -5.13
CA ALA A 447 -6.85 -33.84 -6.45
C ALA A 447 -6.34 -32.93 -7.58
N ILE A 448 -5.83 -33.52 -8.66
CA ILE A 448 -5.53 -32.82 -9.91
C ILE A 448 -6.42 -33.43 -11.01
N ALA A 449 -7.24 -32.63 -11.67
CA ALA A 449 -8.21 -33.09 -12.66
C ALA A 449 -8.25 -32.19 -13.91
N GLY A 450 -8.99 -32.61 -14.93
CA GLY A 450 -9.22 -31.82 -16.15
C GLY A 450 -8.63 -32.44 -17.41
N THR A 451 -8.52 -31.65 -18.48
CA THR A 451 -8.04 -32.09 -19.79
C THR A 451 -6.57 -31.75 -20.04
N GLY A 452 -5.99 -30.89 -19.22
CA GLY A 452 -4.59 -30.46 -19.31
C GLY A 452 -3.58 -31.46 -18.75
N GLY A 453 -2.30 -31.06 -18.68
CA GLY A 453 -1.16 -31.92 -18.34
C GLY A 453 -0.24 -31.36 -17.26
N LEU A 454 0.69 -32.19 -16.79
CA LEU A 454 1.62 -31.85 -15.71
C LEU A 454 3.08 -32.03 -16.16
N VAL A 455 3.93 -31.08 -15.82
CA VAL A 455 5.39 -31.22 -15.99
C VAL A 455 6.07 -31.05 -14.64
N LYS A 456 6.80 -32.07 -14.20
CA LYS A 456 7.70 -31.97 -13.05
C LYS A 456 9.05 -31.42 -13.52
N THR A 457 9.38 -30.21 -13.08
CA THR A 457 10.63 -29.50 -13.36
C THR A 457 11.44 -29.28 -12.08
N GLY A 458 12.66 -28.75 -12.21
CA GLY A 458 13.57 -28.52 -11.08
C GLY A 458 14.12 -29.80 -10.42
N PRO A 459 15.19 -29.67 -9.62
CA PRO A 459 15.95 -30.82 -9.11
C PRO A 459 15.26 -31.59 -7.97
N SER A 460 14.35 -30.94 -7.23
CA SER A 460 13.80 -31.48 -5.99
C SER A 460 12.61 -32.41 -6.19
N LEU A 461 12.14 -33.05 -5.11
CA LEU A 461 11.05 -34.00 -5.10
C LEU A 461 9.67 -33.31 -5.18
N LEU A 462 8.78 -33.81 -6.05
CA LEU A 462 7.32 -33.56 -5.97
C LEU A 462 6.62 -34.85 -5.53
N VAL A 463 5.84 -34.78 -4.46
CA VAL A 463 5.05 -35.90 -3.94
C VAL A 463 3.57 -35.66 -4.23
N LEU A 464 2.93 -36.58 -4.93
CA LEU A 464 1.48 -36.58 -5.17
C LEU A 464 0.86 -37.75 -4.40
N THR A 465 -0.03 -37.45 -3.45
CA THR A 465 -0.74 -38.46 -2.64
C THR A 465 -2.22 -38.57 -2.94
N GLY A 466 -2.81 -37.54 -3.57
CA GLY A 466 -4.22 -37.54 -3.98
C GLY A 466 -4.50 -38.27 -5.30
N ALA A 467 -5.76 -38.20 -5.75
CA ALA A 467 -6.18 -38.72 -7.04
C ALA A 467 -5.86 -37.74 -8.17
N ASN A 468 -5.10 -38.19 -9.17
CA ASN A 468 -4.71 -37.38 -10.32
C ASN A 468 -5.42 -37.91 -11.56
N THR A 469 -6.55 -37.31 -11.93
CA THR A 469 -7.47 -37.79 -12.98
C THR A 469 -7.44 -36.93 -14.24
N TYR A 470 -6.40 -36.11 -14.43
CA TYR A 470 -6.26 -35.27 -15.61
C TYR A 470 -5.87 -36.10 -16.84
N GLN A 471 -6.36 -35.71 -18.02
CA GLN A 471 -6.24 -36.52 -19.24
C GLN A 471 -4.99 -36.22 -20.06
N GLY A 472 -4.41 -35.02 -19.94
CA GLY A 472 -3.17 -34.65 -20.60
C GLY A 472 -1.96 -35.36 -19.98
N GLY A 473 -0.85 -35.44 -20.73
CA GLY A 473 0.34 -36.20 -20.32
C GLY A 473 1.04 -35.66 -19.07
N THR A 474 1.72 -36.55 -18.35
CA THR A 474 2.68 -36.22 -17.29
C THR A 474 4.11 -36.33 -17.83
N SER A 475 4.94 -35.31 -17.64
CA SER A 475 6.37 -35.34 -17.98
C SER A 475 7.23 -35.14 -16.73
N VAL A 476 8.15 -36.06 -16.47
CA VAL A 476 9.21 -35.88 -15.47
C VAL A 476 10.44 -35.35 -16.19
N ALA A 477 10.58 -34.03 -16.22
CA ALA A 477 11.63 -33.34 -16.95
C ALA A 477 12.90 -33.11 -16.11
N ALA A 478 12.76 -33.00 -14.78
CA ALA A 478 13.88 -32.91 -13.85
C ALA A 478 13.51 -33.42 -12.44
N GLY A 479 14.52 -33.90 -11.72
CA GLY A 479 14.38 -34.35 -10.32
C GLY A 479 13.56 -35.64 -10.19
N GLU A 480 12.73 -35.70 -9.15
CA GLU A 480 11.91 -36.87 -8.81
C GLU A 480 10.43 -36.50 -8.71
N LEU A 481 9.58 -37.34 -9.31
CA LEU A 481 8.14 -37.35 -9.09
C LEU A 481 7.78 -38.63 -8.32
N MET A 482 7.26 -38.49 -7.10
CA MET A 482 6.76 -39.60 -6.29
C MET A 482 5.23 -39.61 -6.32
N VAL A 483 4.63 -40.70 -6.82
CA VAL A 483 3.18 -40.89 -6.90
C VAL A 483 2.72 -41.93 -5.89
N ASN A 484 2.33 -41.47 -4.71
CA ASN A 484 1.78 -42.29 -3.62
C ASN A 484 0.23 -42.32 -3.62
N GLY A 485 -0.41 -41.77 -4.66
CA GLY A 485 -1.85 -41.84 -4.94
C GLY A 485 -2.15 -42.59 -6.26
N SER A 486 -3.11 -42.10 -7.04
CA SER A 486 -3.39 -42.58 -8.40
C SER A 486 -3.00 -41.55 -9.46
N LEU A 487 -2.62 -42.01 -10.66
CA LEU A 487 -2.35 -41.17 -11.82
C LEU A 487 -2.97 -41.74 -13.10
N ASP A 488 -3.99 -41.07 -13.63
CA ASP A 488 -4.73 -41.46 -14.83
C ASP A 488 -4.22 -40.77 -16.09
N SER A 489 -2.89 -40.72 -16.25
CA SER A 489 -2.21 -40.07 -17.36
C SER A 489 -1.08 -40.93 -17.91
N SER A 490 -0.74 -40.72 -19.19
CA SER A 490 0.50 -41.28 -19.76
C SER A 490 1.70 -40.49 -19.24
N VAL A 491 2.75 -41.20 -18.85
CA VAL A 491 3.94 -40.61 -18.21
C VAL A 491 5.16 -40.74 -19.12
N ASN A 492 5.88 -39.64 -19.32
CA ASN A 492 7.21 -39.62 -19.91
C ASN A 492 8.24 -39.33 -18.81
N VAL A 493 9.17 -40.25 -18.57
CA VAL A 493 10.26 -40.10 -17.61
C VAL A 493 11.54 -39.76 -18.37
N GLY A 494 12.01 -38.51 -18.25
CA GLY A 494 13.20 -38.02 -18.93
C GLY A 494 14.50 -38.65 -18.41
N SER A 495 15.57 -38.56 -19.20
CA SER A 495 16.90 -39.03 -18.80
C SER A 495 17.38 -38.31 -17.53
N GLY A 496 18.00 -39.06 -16.61
CA GLY A 496 18.49 -38.51 -15.34
C GLY A 496 17.41 -38.11 -14.34
N THR A 497 16.14 -38.45 -14.59
CA THR A 497 15.02 -38.21 -13.67
C THR A 497 14.51 -39.50 -13.04
N THR A 498 13.72 -39.38 -11.97
CA THR A 498 13.13 -40.53 -11.26
C THR A 498 11.61 -40.42 -11.14
N LEU A 499 10.91 -41.52 -11.40
CA LEU A 499 9.50 -41.73 -11.04
C LEU A 499 9.42 -42.78 -9.92
N SER A 500 8.81 -42.44 -8.78
CA SER A 500 8.78 -43.28 -7.57
C SER A 500 7.42 -43.35 -6.86
N GLY A 501 7.34 -44.04 -5.71
CA GLY A 501 6.13 -44.11 -4.84
C GLY A 501 4.99 -44.99 -5.32
N ILE A 502 5.18 -45.63 -6.46
CA ILE A 502 4.10 -45.93 -7.40
C ILE A 502 3.07 -46.93 -6.86
N VAL A 503 1.83 -46.47 -6.68
CA VAL A 503 0.67 -47.31 -6.31
C VAL A 503 -0.18 -47.68 -7.54
N ALA A 504 -0.56 -46.71 -8.39
CA ALA A 504 -1.32 -46.97 -9.63
C ALA A 504 -1.11 -45.89 -10.71
N ILE A 505 -0.70 -46.30 -11.92
CA ILE A 505 -0.67 -45.43 -13.12
C ILE A 505 -1.55 -46.09 -14.19
N ASN A 506 -2.61 -45.43 -14.62
CA ASN A 506 -3.58 -45.98 -15.57
C ASN A 506 -3.28 -45.62 -17.05
N GLY A 507 -2.22 -44.83 -17.30
CA GLY A 507 -1.71 -44.54 -18.65
C GLY A 507 -0.40 -45.25 -18.99
N ASN A 508 0.08 -45.06 -20.22
CA ASN A 508 1.33 -45.67 -20.69
C ASN A 508 2.54 -44.96 -20.06
N VAL A 509 3.58 -45.71 -19.69
CA VAL A 509 4.85 -45.13 -19.20
C VAL A 509 5.95 -45.31 -20.25
N VAL A 510 6.52 -44.21 -20.71
CA VAL A 510 7.74 -44.16 -21.53
C VAL A 510 8.90 -43.73 -20.64
N ASN A 511 9.92 -44.58 -20.49
CA ASN A 511 11.02 -44.35 -19.56
C ASN A 511 12.38 -44.22 -20.27
N ALA A 512 13.00 -43.06 -20.11
CA ALA A 512 14.42 -42.81 -20.40
C ALA A 512 15.25 -42.53 -19.12
N GLY A 513 14.61 -42.43 -17.96
CA GLY A 513 15.23 -42.22 -16.64
C GLY A 513 15.16 -43.47 -15.76
N GLN A 514 14.87 -43.26 -14.48
CA GLN A 514 14.75 -44.30 -13.45
C GLN A 514 13.29 -44.49 -13.02
N LEU A 515 12.84 -45.75 -12.98
CA LEU A 515 11.63 -46.15 -12.27
C LEU A 515 12.01 -46.74 -10.90
N ALA A 516 11.49 -46.19 -9.82
CA ALA A 516 11.79 -46.57 -8.43
C ALA A 516 10.48 -46.86 -7.65
N PRO A 517 9.77 -47.96 -7.94
CA PRO A 517 8.59 -48.33 -7.18
C PRO A 517 8.94 -48.46 -5.70
N GLY A 518 8.19 -47.80 -4.80
CA GLY A 518 8.51 -47.76 -3.37
C GLY A 518 8.46 -49.15 -2.71
N ASN A 519 9.07 -49.29 -1.53
CA ASN A 519 9.15 -50.53 -0.74
C ASN A 519 7.83 -50.90 -0.01
N VAL A 520 6.66 -50.55 -0.56
CA VAL A 520 5.37 -50.84 0.07
C VAL A 520 4.66 -51.99 -0.63
N ALA A 521 3.85 -52.74 0.12
CA ALA A 521 3.11 -53.94 -0.28
C ALA A 521 2.07 -53.76 -1.42
N HIS A 522 2.13 -52.65 -2.16
CA HIS A 522 1.28 -52.35 -3.30
C HIS A 522 2.00 -52.74 -4.61
N ALA A 523 1.30 -53.47 -5.48
CA ALA A 523 1.83 -53.88 -6.77
C ALA A 523 1.95 -52.65 -7.69
N PHE A 524 3.14 -52.44 -8.27
CA PHE A 524 3.32 -51.50 -9.38
C PHE A 524 2.44 -51.96 -10.55
N SER A 525 1.38 -51.19 -10.84
CA SER A 525 0.39 -51.50 -11.88
C SER A 525 0.40 -50.41 -12.95
N VAL A 526 0.80 -50.80 -14.17
CA VAL A 526 0.81 -49.96 -15.37
C VAL A 526 0.32 -50.79 -16.57
N PRO A 527 -0.50 -50.22 -17.49
CA PRO A 527 -0.92 -50.92 -18.71
C PRO A 527 0.23 -51.27 -19.65
N VAL A 528 1.10 -50.31 -19.97
CA VAL A 528 2.23 -50.49 -20.91
C VAL A 528 3.45 -49.74 -20.39
N VAL A 529 4.62 -50.40 -20.44
CA VAL A 529 5.91 -49.78 -20.15
C VAL A 529 6.83 -49.94 -21.37
N SER A 530 7.33 -48.82 -21.89
CA SER A 530 8.39 -48.76 -22.91
C SER A 530 9.64 -48.12 -22.31
N ALA A 531 10.68 -48.91 -22.05
CA ALA A 531 11.87 -48.44 -21.33
C ALA A 531 13.14 -48.52 -22.18
N ASN A 532 13.83 -47.38 -22.33
CA ASN A 532 15.21 -47.28 -22.82
C ASN A 532 16.20 -46.85 -21.69
N GLY A 533 15.68 -46.46 -20.52
CA GLY A 533 16.45 -46.11 -19.32
C GLY A 533 16.53 -47.23 -18.28
N ALA A 534 17.23 -46.99 -17.17
CA ALA A 534 17.43 -47.97 -16.10
C ALA A 534 16.13 -48.25 -15.32
N LEU A 535 15.84 -49.54 -15.07
CA LEU A 535 14.82 -49.94 -14.10
C LEU A 535 15.50 -50.06 -12.73
N GLY A 536 15.07 -49.27 -11.75
CA GLY A 536 15.66 -49.28 -10.41
C GLY A 536 15.41 -50.59 -9.66
N ASN A 537 16.14 -50.82 -8.55
CA ASN A 537 16.03 -52.03 -7.71
C ASN A 537 14.59 -52.27 -7.25
N VAL A 538 13.89 -53.19 -7.92
CA VAL A 538 12.58 -53.71 -7.50
C VAL A 538 12.81 -54.78 -6.42
N SER A 539 13.26 -54.35 -5.24
CA SER A 539 13.37 -55.25 -4.10
C SER A 539 11.97 -55.41 -3.49
N ASN A 540 11.42 -56.63 -3.56
CA ASN A 540 10.16 -57.07 -2.93
C ASN A 540 8.79 -56.67 -3.50
N SER A 541 8.70 -55.93 -4.61
CA SER A 541 7.38 -55.62 -5.21
C SER A 541 6.99 -56.67 -6.26
N ILE A 542 5.87 -57.37 -6.06
CA ILE A 542 5.21 -58.13 -7.13
C ILE A 542 4.61 -57.11 -8.10
N GLY A 543 5.38 -56.63 -9.08
CA GLY A 543 4.86 -55.79 -10.14
C GLY A 543 3.93 -56.59 -11.05
N THR A 544 2.65 -56.21 -11.12
CA THR A 544 1.70 -56.75 -12.10
C THR A 544 1.55 -55.75 -13.23
N ALA A 545 2.37 -55.87 -14.27
CA ALA A 545 2.04 -55.26 -15.56
C ALA A 545 0.86 -56.03 -16.17
N ILE A 546 -0.23 -55.31 -16.49
CA ILE A 546 -1.48 -55.91 -17.02
C ILE A 546 -1.47 -55.95 -18.56
N GLY A 547 -0.50 -55.31 -19.21
CA GLY A 547 -0.32 -55.31 -20.67
C GLY A 547 1.12 -55.55 -21.13
N ALA A 548 1.49 -55.00 -22.28
CA ALA A 548 2.78 -55.26 -22.94
C ALA A 548 3.94 -54.48 -22.30
N MET A 549 5.10 -55.13 -22.13
CA MET A 549 6.34 -54.50 -21.70
C MET A 549 7.40 -54.61 -22.80
N THR A 550 7.97 -53.47 -23.20
CA THR A 550 9.03 -53.37 -24.22
C THR A 550 10.27 -52.76 -23.59
N ILE A 551 11.41 -53.45 -23.65
CA ILE A 551 12.69 -53.00 -23.08
C ILE A 551 13.72 -52.85 -24.21
N GLY A 552 14.26 -51.64 -24.40
CA GLY A 552 15.21 -51.26 -25.45
C GLY A 552 16.61 -50.85 -24.96
N GLY A 553 17.01 -51.18 -23.72
CA GLY A 553 18.31 -50.81 -23.13
C GLY A 553 18.87 -51.82 -22.11
N ASP A 554 20.00 -51.47 -21.47
CA ASP A 554 20.69 -52.32 -20.49
C ASP A 554 19.85 -52.59 -19.23
N TYR A 555 19.66 -53.86 -18.90
CA TYR A 555 18.89 -54.32 -17.75
C TYR A 555 19.82 -54.86 -16.65
N ALA A 556 19.96 -54.14 -15.54
CA ALA A 556 20.66 -54.62 -14.35
C ALA A 556 19.65 -55.24 -13.37
N SER A 557 19.69 -56.57 -13.20
CA SER A 557 18.95 -57.23 -12.10
C SER A 557 19.92 -57.79 -11.08
N THR A 558 19.84 -57.31 -9.85
CA THR A 558 20.41 -58.01 -8.69
C THR A 558 19.25 -58.51 -7.84
N GLY A 559 18.81 -59.76 -8.10
CA GLY A 559 17.93 -60.51 -7.20
C GLY A 559 16.40 -60.32 -7.34
N VAL A 560 15.88 -59.93 -8.50
CA VAL A 560 14.44 -59.67 -8.70
C VAL A 560 13.69 -60.89 -9.29
N TYR A 561 12.52 -61.22 -8.73
CA TYR A 561 11.54 -62.16 -9.31
C TYR A 561 10.38 -61.37 -9.94
N TRP A 562 10.30 -61.31 -11.27
CA TRP A 562 9.12 -60.76 -11.95
C TRP A 562 8.05 -61.84 -12.10
N ARG A 563 6.83 -61.54 -11.65
CA ARG A 563 5.64 -62.34 -11.94
C ARG A 563 4.82 -61.59 -12.98
N SER A 564 5.17 -61.71 -14.26
CA SER A 564 4.38 -61.10 -15.33
C SER A 564 3.08 -61.88 -15.55
N ILE A 565 1.96 -61.16 -15.67
CA ILE A 565 0.71 -61.67 -16.27
C ILE A 565 0.62 -61.18 -17.75
N ALA A 566 1.67 -60.48 -18.23
CA ALA A 566 1.74 -59.91 -19.57
C ALA A 566 1.61 -60.99 -20.67
N ASN A 567 0.78 -60.71 -21.68
CA ASN A 567 0.57 -61.58 -22.84
C ASN A 567 1.82 -61.70 -23.75
N SER A 568 2.79 -60.78 -23.65
CA SER A 568 4.05 -60.79 -24.41
C SER A 568 5.09 -59.84 -23.80
N MET A 569 6.35 -60.28 -23.72
CA MET A 569 7.52 -59.45 -23.40
C MET A 569 8.48 -59.47 -24.59
N THR A 570 8.98 -58.30 -25.00
CA THR A 570 9.96 -58.19 -26.09
C THR A 570 11.19 -57.45 -25.55
N ALA A 571 12.34 -58.13 -25.51
CA ALA A 571 13.62 -57.58 -25.05
C ALA A 571 14.64 -57.62 -26.20
N ALA A 572 15.43 -56.55 -26.35
CA ALA A 572 16.61 -56.56 -27.21
C ALA A 572 17.73 -57.43 -26.60
N PRO A 573 18.59 -58.08 -27.40
CA PRO A 573 19.65 -58.94 -26.88
C PRO A 573 20.67 -58.15 -26.04
N ALA A 574 20.84 -58.52 -24.77
CA ALA A 574 21.81 -57.93 -23.86
C ALA A 574 23.24 -58.40 -24.15
N THR A 575 24.24 -57.52 -24.01
CA THR A 575 25.66 -57.82 -24.22
C THR A 575 26.38 -58.42 -23.01
N SER A 576 25.70 -58.60 -21.86
CA SER A 576 26.27 -59.35 -20.73
C SER A 576 25.21 -59.99 -19.80
N SER A 577 25.40 -61.31 -19.56
CA SER A 577 24.65 -62.25 -18.70
C SER A 577 23.27 -62.74 -19.18
N PRO A 578 22.94 -64.05 -19.01
CA PRO A 578 21.72 -64.65 -19.57
C PRO A 578 20.47 -64.26 -18.78
N ILE A 579 19.44 -63.85 -19.51
CA ILE A 579 18.08 -63.60 -19.01
C ILE A 579 17.40 -64.97 -18.78
N VAL A 580 16.97 -65.25 -17.54
CA VAL A 580 16.15 -66.43 -17.23
C VAL A 580 14.68 -66.03 -17.17
N CYS A 581 13.97 -66.16 -18.29
CA CYS A 581 12.50 -66.01 -18.35
C CYS A 581 11.82 -67.37 -18.13
N TRP A 582 11.00 -67.53 -17.09
CA TRP A 582 10.06 -68.65 -16.98
C TRP A 582 8.66 -68.17 -17.38
N SER A 583 8.09 -68.72 -18.46
CA SER A 583 6.66 -68.62 -18.74
C SER A 583 5.97 -69.89 -18.24
N TRP A 584 5.04 -69.75 -17.28
CA TRP A 584 4.12 -70.84 -16.94
C TRP A 584 2.95 -70.81 -17.92
N ALA A 585 3.16 -71.34 -19.13
CA ALA A 585 2.04 -71.77 -19.95
C ALA A 585 1.36 -72.95 -19.24
N ARG A 586 0.10 -72.81 -18.82
CA ARG A 586 -0.71 -73.94 -18.34
C ARG A 586 -0.84 -74.96 -19.48
N ARG A 587 0.07 -75.93 -19.56
CA ARG A 587 -0.12 -77.11 -20.40
C ARG A 587 -1.19 -77.98 -19.75
N ALA A 588 -2.37 -78.01 -20.33
CA ALA A 588 -3.36 -79.03 -20.06
C ALA A 588 -2.79 -80.38 -20.49
N VAL A 589 -2.27 -81.16 -19.53
CA VAL A 589 -1.88 -82.55 -19.77
C VAL A 589 -3.15 -83.40 -19.76
N ARG A 590 -3.68 -83.71 -20.96
CA ARG A 590 -4.54 -84.89 -21.13
C ARG A 590 -3.65 -86.13 -21.00
N ARG A 591 -3.73 -86.84 -19.87
CA ARG A 591 -3.23 -88.22 -19.77
C ARG A 591 -4.21 -89.14 -20.52
N ARG A 592 -3.77 -89.78 -21.61
CA ARG A 592 -4.33 -91.07 -22.05
C ARG A 592 -3.40 -92.16 -21.53
N PHE A 593 -3.97 -93.10 -20.78
CA PHE A 593 -3.34 -94.34 -20.36
C PHE A 593 -3.23 -95.29 -21.56
N MET A 594 -2.02 -95.75 -21.87
CA MET A 594 -1.58 -97.16 -21.90
C MET A 594 -0.13 -97.23 -22.38
#